data_AF-A0A800FG87-F1
#
_entry.id   AF-A0A800FG87-F1
#
_cell.length_a   1.000
_cell.length_b   1.000
_cell.length_c   1.000
_cell.angle_alpha   90.00
_cell.angle_beta   90.00
_cell.angle_gamma   90.00
#
_symmetry.space_group_name_H-M   'P 1'
#
loop_
_entity.id
_entity.type
_entity.pdbx_description
1 polymer ?
#
loop_
_entity_poly.entity_id
_entity_poly.type
_entity_poly.pdbx_seq_one_letter_code
_entity_poly.pdbx_strand_id
1 'polypeptide(L)'
;GCASGGEEENINNRSWISFISASDTFELLDATKANWPVNWVKWYGAYAFARYYGVSLPTEAQWEYAARGGQQLEYPTDDGTLDLTKANYNGETPGVYNPNGHSVAVGSYTANPFGFYDMGGNVWEWCHDYYSESFYTDGVTDPINTCKGTNRS
;
A
#
# COMPACT_ATOMS: atom_id res chain seq x y z
N GLY A 1 8.94 8.08 -9.74
CA GLY A 1 8.87 6.62 -9.60
C GLY A 1 10.11 6.13 -8.89
N CYS A 2 9.95 5.16 -8.00
CA CYS A 2 11.07 4.32 -7.57
C CYS A 2 11.19 3.21 -8.62
N ALA A 3 12.14 3.33 -9.54
CA ALA A 3 12.61 2.23 -10.35
C ALA A 3 14.04 1.93 -9.91
N SER A 4 14.24 0.76 -9.30
CA SER A 4 15.55 0.19 -9.11
C SER A 4 16.14 -0.11 -10.50
N GLY A 5 17.13 0.66 -10.95
CA GLY A 5 18.07 0.21 -11.99
C GLY A 5 17.93 0.75 -13.41
N GLY A 6 16.98 1.64 -13.72
CA GLY A 6 16.91 2.26 -15.05
C GLY A 6 16.40 1.36 -16.18
N GLU A 7 15.64 0.31 -15.84
CA GLU A 7 14.86 -0.47 -16.81
C GLU A 7 13.71 0.37 -17.39
N GLU A 8 13.25 0.04 -18.60
CA GLU A 8 12.06 0.69 -19.19
C GLU A 8 10.87 0.51 -18.23
N GLU A 9 10.26 1.62 -17.81
CA GLU A 9 9.08 1.57 -16.95
C GLU A 9 8.00 0.75 -17.65
N ASN A 10 7.52 -0.31 -16.98
CA ASN A 10 6.39 -1.05 -17.49
C ASN A 10 5.21 -0.10 -17.71
N ILE A 11 4.52 -0.22 -18.85
CA ILE A 11 3.36 0.64 -19.19
C ILE A 11 2.29 0.67 -18.10
N ASN A 12 2.22 -0.38 -17.27
CA ASN A 12 1.30 -0.49 -16.15
C ASN A 12 1.77 0.15 -14.84
N ASN A 13 3.04 0.56 -14.73
CA ASN A 13 3.62 1.16 -13.53
C ASN A 13 3.41 2.68 -13.47
N ARG A 14 2.15 3.11 -13.57
CA ARG A 14 1.76 4.53 -13.51
C ARG A 14 0.43 4.72 -12.82
N SER A 15 0.14 5.97 -12.46
CA SER A 15 -1.18 6.34 -11.97
C SER A 15 -2.16 6.39 -13.14
N TRP A 16 -3.29 5.71 -13.01
CA TRP A 16 -4.33 5.64 -14.04
C TRP A 16 -5.38 6.74 -13.92
N ILE A 17 -5.18 7.68 -13.00
CA ILE A 17 -5.98 8.88 -12.87
C ILE A 17 -5.17 10.12 -13.24
N SER A 18 -5.84 11.11 -13.82
CA SER A 18 -5.27 12.43 -14.08
C SER A 18 -6.17 13.50 -13.49
N PHE A 19 -5.55 14.57 -12.98
CA PHE A 19 -6.28 15.72 -12.45
C PHE A 19 -6.52 16.75 -13.56
N ILE A 20 -7.77 17.14 -13.72
CA ILE A 20 -8.22 18.12 -14.71
C ILE A 20 -8.43 19.45 -13.99
N SER A 21 -7.45 20.35 -14.13
CA SER A 21 -7.44 21.65 -13.44
C SER A 21 -8.59 22.57 -13.84
N ALA A 22 -9.13 22.41 -15.05
CA ALA A 22 -10.23 23.23 -15.55
C ALA A 22 -11.57 22.94 -14.83
N SER A 23 -11.76 21.70 -14.37
CA SER A 23 -13.00 21.24 -13.73
C SER A 23 -12.82 20.84 -12.26
N ASP A 24 -11.58 20.85 -11.75
CA ASP A 24 -11.23 20.39 -10.40
C ASP A 24 -11.68 18.94 -10.14
N THR A 25 -11.54 18.10 -11.16
CA THR A 25 -11.96 16.68 -11.13
C THR A 25 -10.84 15.75 -11.54
N PHE A 26 -10.90 14.51 -11.07
CA PHE A 26 -10.07 13.42 -11.59
C PHE A 26 -10.78 12.68 -12.72
N GLU A 27 -10.04 12.27 -13.74
CA GLU A 27 -10.50 11.37 -14.80
C GLU A 27 -9.65 10.10 -14.85
N LEU A 28 -10.25 9.01 -15.33
CA LEU A 28 -9.52 7.78 -15.64
C LEU A 28 -8.86 7.91 -17.01
N LEU A 29 -7.56 7.62 -17.06
CA LEU A 29 -6.81 7.50 -18.30
C LEU A 29 -7.17 6.23 -19.08
N ASP A 30 -7.63 5.19 -18.38
CA ASP A 30 -8.12 3.94 -18.94
C ASP A 30 -9.26 3.39 -18.06
N ALA A 31 -10.45 3.27 -18.63
CA ALA A 31 -11.63 2.79 -17.92
C ALA A 31 -11.49 1.34 -17.41
N THR A 32 -10.66 0.51 -18.04
CA THR A 32 -10.39 -0.87 -17.60
C THR A 32 -9.53 -0.93 -16.34
N LYS A 33 -8.95 0.21 -15.95
CA LYS A 33 -8.06 0.35 -14.79
C LYS A 33 -8.75 1.06 -13.61
N ALA A 34 -10.07 1.20 -13.65
CA ALA A 34 -10.84 1.86 -12.58
C ALA A 34 -10.64 1.24 -11.19
N ASN A 35 -10.39 -0.08 -11.14
CA ASN A 35 -10.17 -0.83 -9.90
C ASN A 35 -8.68 -1.05 -9.59
N TRP A 36 -7.78 -0.30 -10.21
CA TRP A 36 -6.34 -0.40 -9.92
C TRP A 36 -5.96 0.59 -8.82
N PRO A 37 -5.00 0.24 -7.95
CA PRO A 37 -4.56 1.15 -6.91
C PRO A 37 -3.93 2.40 -7.54
N VAL A 38 -4.26 3.56 -6.96
CA VAL A 38 -3.61 4.81 -7.32
C VAL A 38 -2.22 4.81 -6.71
N ASN A 39 -1.20 4.93 -7.55
CA ASN A 39 0.19 5.03 -7.15
C ASN A 39 0.77 6.42 -7.54
N TRP A 40 2.06 6.64 -7.25
CA TRP A 40 2.75 7.93 -7.49
C TRP A 40 2.13 9.11 -6.72
N VAL A 41 1.48 8.82 -5.60
CA VAL A 41 0.93 9.82 -4.67
C VAL A 41 1.93 10.06 -3.55
N LYS A 42 2.25 11.32 -3.28
CA LYS A 42 3.02 11.69 -2.08
C LYS A 42 2.11 11.59 -0.85
N TRP A 43 2.69 11.32 0.32
CA TRP A 43 1.98 11.30 1.60
C TRP A 43 1.00 12.48 1.78
N TYR A 44 1.40 13.71 1.45
CA TYR A 44 0.53 14.89 1.56
C TYR A 44 -0.74 14.81 0.70
N GLY A 45 -0.66 14.17 -0.47
CA GLY A 45 -1.82 13.93 -1.33
C GLY A 45 -2.77 12.90 -0.72
N ALA A 46 -2.23 11.79 -0.21
CA ALA A 46 -3.02 10.77 0.49
C ALA A 46 -3.69 11.34 1.75
N TYR A 47 -2.95 12.14 2.53
CA TYR A 47 -3.47 12.82 3.72
C TYR A 47 -4.57 13.83 3.38
N ALA A 48 -4.38 14.65 2.34
CA ALA A 48 -5.41 15.59 1.88
C ALA A 48 -6.67 14.86 1.41
N PHE A 49 -6.52 13.76 0.69
CA PHE A 49 -7.62 12.90 0.24
C PHE A 49 -8.40 12.31 1.41
N ALA A 50 -7.72 11.71 2.40
CA ALA A 50 -8.37 11.18 3.60
C ALA A 50 -9.18 12.28 4.32
N ARG A 51 -8.57 13.46 4.52
CA ARG A 51 -9.24 14.60 5.15
C ARG A 51 -10.44 15.11 4.38
N TYR A 52 -10.39 15.10 3.05
CA TYR A 52 -11.51 15.51 2.21
C TYR A 52 -12.75 14.65 2.46
N TYR A 53 -12.57 13.35 2.67
CA TYR A 53 -13.66 12.41 2.99
C TYR A 53 -13.96 12.29 4.49
N GLY A 54 -13.32 13.10 5.35
CA GLY A 54 -13.55 13.05 6.80
C GLY A 54 -12.98 11.80 7.48
N VAL A 55 -12.00 11.14 6.86
CA VAL A 55 -11.29 9.98 7.41
C VAL A 55 -9.80 10.30 7.65
N SER A 56 -9.06 9.39 8.25
CA SER A 56 -7.62 9.49 8.48
C SER A 56 -6.86 8.37 7.77
N LEU A 57 -5.57 8.58 7.52
CA LEU A 57 -4.66 7.47 7.26
C LEU A 57 -4.59 6.56 8.50
N PRO A 58 -4.39 5.24 8.35
CA PRO A 58 -4.19 4.36 9.48
C PRO A 58 -2.88 4.71 10.18
N THR A 59 -2.79 4.43 11.48
CA THR A 59 -1.48 4.35 12.14
C THR A 59 -0.76 3.09 11.64
N GLU A 60 0.57 3.04 11.72
CA GLU A 60 1.31 1.81 11.42
C GLU A 60 0.82 0.63 12.28
N ALA A 61 0.51 0.87 13.56
CA ALA A 61 -0.04 -0.16 14.44
C ALA A 61 -1.41 -0.66 13.98
N GLN A 62 -2.29 0.25 13.53
CA GLN A 62 -3.58 -0.12 12.95
C GLN A 62 -3.42 -0.90 11.65
N TRP A 63 -2.49 -0.47 10.80
CA TRP A 63 -2.17 -1.15 9.54
C TRP A 63 -1.62 -2.55 9.79
N GLU A 64 -0.67 -2.70 10.71
CA GLU A 64 -0.09 -4.00 11.07
C GLU A 64 -1.13 -4.94 11.70
N TYR A 65 -1.96 -4.44 12.62
CA TYR A 65 -3.03 -5.24 13.20
C TYR A 65 -4.01 -5.73 12.14
N ALA A 66 -4.40 -4.86 11.20
CA ALA A 66 -5.25 -5.21 10.08
C ALA A 66 -4.57 -6.25 9.18
N ALA A 67 -3.29 -6.07 8.85
CA ALA A 67 -2.51 -6.96 8.00
C ALA A 67 -2.38 -8.37 8.62
N ARG A 68 -2.13 -8.45 9.92
CA ARG A 68 -1.99 -9.70 10.68
C ARG A 68 -3.29 -10.47 10.90
N GLY A 69 -4.43 -9.94 10.45
CA GLY A 69 -5.72 -10.65 10.41
C GLY A 69 -6.23 -11.14 11.77
N GLY A 70 -5.81 -10.53 12.88
CA GLY A 70 -6.15 -10.95 14.24
C GLY A 70 -5.54 -12.28 14.68
N GLN A 71 -4.76 -12.93 13.82
CA GLN A 71 -4.13 -14.24 14.07
C GLN A 71 -2.60 -14.15 14.16
N GLN A 72 -2.04 -12.95 14.11
CA GLN A 72 -0.59 -12.72 14.10
C GLN A 72 0.09 -13.42 12.92
N LEU A 73 -0.54 -13.36 11.75
CA LEU A 73 0.00 -13.97 10.53
C LEU A 73 1.39 -13.40 10.22
N GLU A 74 2.28 -14.26 9.73
CA GLU A 74 3.60 -13.86 9.24
C GLU A 74 3.47 -13.08 7.92
N TYR A 75 2.62 -13.59 7.02
CA TYR A 75 2.27 -12.91 5.77
C TYR A 75 0.79 -12.47 5.80
N PRO A 76 0.44 -11.26 5.33
CA PRO A 76 -0.95 -10.76 5.33
C PRO A 76 -1.89 -11.41 4.31
N THR A 77 -1.83 -12.72 4.16
CA THR A 77 -2.64 -13.55 3.26
C THR A 77 -3.77 -14.24 4.03
N ASP A 78 -4.51 -15.12 3.37
CA ASP A 78 -5.62 -15.88 3.96
C ASP A 78 -5.21 -16.84 5.08
N ASP A 79 -4.04 -17.49 4.94
CA ASP A 79 -3.54 -18.51 5.87
C ASP A 79 -2.16 -18.19 6.46
N GLY A 80 -1.61 -17.01 6.17
CA GLY A 80 -0.31 -16.59 6.67
C GLY A 80 0.88 -17.12 5.89
N THR A 81 0.67 -17.84 4.79
CA THR A 81 1.75 -18.28 3.89
C THR A 81 1.84 -17.41 2.64
N LEU A 82 3.02 -17.38 2.02
CA LEU A 82 3.30 -16.50 0.88
C LEU A 82 3.67 -17.31 -0.37
N ASP A 83 2.92 -17.07 -1.44
CA ASP A 83 3.25 -17.46 -2.81
C ASP A 83 2.60 -16.49 -3.82
N LEU A 84 2.96 -16.61 -5.10
CA LEU A 84 2.50 -15.71 -6.18
C LEU A 84 1.02 -15.85 -6.54
N THR A 85 0.32 -16.83 -5.99
CA THR A 85 -1.14 -17.00 -6.10
C THR A 85 -1.89 -16.33 -4.94
N LYS A 86 -1.17 -15.88 -3.91
CA LYS A 86 -1.74 -15.28 -2.68
C LYS A 86 -1.43 -13.80 -2.51
N ALA A 87 -0.38 -13.29 -3.12
CA ALA A 87 -0.08 -11.88 -3.11
C ALA A 87 0.70 -11.45 -4.36
N ASN A 88 0.47 -10.21 -4.79
CA ASN A 88 1.36 -9.51 -5.71
C ASN A 88 2.60 -9.01 -4.94
N TYR A 89 3.46 -9.92 -4.52
CA TYR A 89 4.61 -9.62 -3.67
C TYR A 89 5.87 -9.39 -4.49
N ASN A 90 6.64 -8.37 -4.12
CA ASN A 90 7.95 -8.04 -4.69
C ASN A 90 8.90 -7.55 -3.59
N GLY A 91 9.01 -8.33 -2.52
CA GLY A 91 9.93 -8.09 -1.42
C GLY A 91 11.10 -9.06 -1.41
N GLU A 92 11.62 -9.37 -0.22
CA GLU A 92 12.90 -10.07 -0.06
C GLU A 92 12.78 -11.60 -0.09
N THR A 93 11.55 -12.15 -0.02
CA THR A 93 11.32 -13.61 -0.02
C THR A 93 11.79 -14.25 -1.33
N PRO A 94 12.81 -15.13 -1.31
CA PRO A 94 13.35 -15.75 -2.51
C PRO A 94 12.29 -16.55 -3.28
N GLY A 95 12.20 -16.35 -4.58
CA GLY A 95 11.30 -17.10 -5.46
C GLY A 95 9.83 -16.62 -5.46
N VAL A 96 9.48 -15.64 -4.62
CA VAL A 96 8.17 -14.96 -4.67
C VAL A 96 8.39 -13.53 -5.12
N TYR A 97 8.53 -13.33 -6.42
CA TYR A 97 8.63 -12.00 -7.01
C TYR A 97 7.64 -11.88 -8.16
N ASN A 98 6.94 -10.75 -8.27
CA ASN A 98 6.12 -10.48 -9.45
C ASN A 98 7.05 -10.28 -10.67
N PRO A 99 7.06 -11.20 -11.64
CA PRO A 99 7.95 -11.13 -12.80
C PRO A 99 7.64 -9.94 -13.72
N ASN A 100 6.44 -9.37 -13.58
CA ASN A 100 5.99 -8.25 -14.38
C ASN A 100 6.32 -6.91 -13.70
N GLY A 101 6.48 -6.88 -12.37
CA GLY A 101 6.94 -5.70 -11.62
C GLY A 101 5.94 -4.53 -11.54
N HIS A 102 4.62 -4.80 -11.58
CA HIS A 102 3.60 -3.76 -11.48
C HIS A 102 2.37 -4.21 -10.68
N SER A 103 1.61 -3.21 -10.21
CA SER A 103 0.35 -3.43 -9.52
C SER A 103 -0.66 -4.16 -10.41
N VAL A 104 -1.67 -4.77 -9.79
CA VAL A 104 -2.85 -5.34 -10.43
C VAL A 104 -4.11 -4.72 -9.82
N ALA A 105 -5.29 -5.08 -10.35
CA ALA A 105 -6.56 -4.64 -9.76
C ALA A 105 -6.65 -5.04 -8.28
N VAL A 106 -7.22 -4.18 -7.45
CA VAL A 106 -7.44 -4.47 -6.03
C VAL A 106 -8.33 -5.71 -5.87
N GLY A 107 -8.03 -6.54 -4.88
CA GLY A 107 -8.77 -7.78 -4.63
C GLY A 107 -8.56 -8.88 -5.67
N SER A 108 -7.42 -8.86 -6.38
CA SER A 108 -7.03 -9.95 -7.29
C SER A 108 -6.63 -11.24 -6.54
N TYR A 109 -6.31 -11.12 -5.26
CA TYR A 109 -5.86 -12.21 -4.38
C TYR A 109 -6.84 -12.45 -3.23
N THR A 110 -6.66 -13.53 -2.47
CA THR A 110 -7.52 -13.83 -1.33
C THR A 110 -7.34 -12.79 -0.22
N ALA A 111 -8.44 -12.44 0.44
CA ALA A 111 -8.40 -11.56 1.60
C ALA A 111 -7.84 -12.30 2.82
N ASN A 112 -7.25 -11.54 3.74
CA ASN A 112 -6.88 -12.05 5.05
C ASN A 112 -8.13 -12.34 5.91
N PRO A 113 -7.99 -12.93 7.12
CA PRO A 113 -9.13 -13.30 7.97
C PRO A 113 -10.06 -12.15 8.40
N PHE A 114 -9.62 -10.89 8.30
CA PHE A 114 -10.47 -9.71 8.54
C PHE A 114 -11.22 -9.23 7.29
N GLY A 115 -10.97 -9.85 6.13
CA GLY A 115 -11.57 -9.45 4.86
C GLY A 115 -10.81 -8.31 4.16
N PHE A 116 -9.58 -7.98 4.60
CA PHE A 116 -8.73 -7.01 3.93
C PHE A 116 -7.94 -7.67 2.80
N TYR A 117 -7.90 -7.00 1.65
CA TYR A 117 -7.20 -7.46 0.45
C TYR A 117 -5.86 -6.73 0.32
N ASP A 118 -4.93 -7.35 -0.42
CA ASP A 118 -3.67 -6.75 -0.86
C ASP A 118 -2.71 -6.25 0.24
N MET A 119 -3.00 -6.48 1.53
CA MET A 119 -2.14 -6.12 2.66
C MET A 119 -0.72 -6.71 2.57
N GLY A 120 -0.55 -7.80 1.80
CA GLY A 120 0.71 -8.48 1.58
C GLY A 120 1.42 -8.09 0.28
N GLY A 121 1.02 -7.03 -0.43
CA GLY A 121 1.70 -6.61 -1.65
C GLY A 121 0.94 -5.59 -2.49
N ASN A 122 1.08 -5.69 -3.81
CA ASN A 122 0.48 -4.80 -4.81
C ASN A 122 1.09 -3.38 -4.85
N VAL A 123 0.96 -2.60 -3.78
CA VAL A 123 1.55 -1.26 -3.63
C VAL A 123 1.96 -1.00 -2.18
N TRP A 124 2.87 -0.05 -1.96
CA TRP A 124 3.12 0.50 -0.62
C TRP A 124 1.97 1.43 -0.20
N GLU A 125 1.60 1.38 1.07
CA GLU A 125 0.47 2.11 1.63
C GLU A 125 0.93 3.11 2.70
N TRP A 126 0.62 4.39 2.51
CA TRP A 126 1.01 5.44 3.46
C TRP A 126 0.27 5.32 4.79
N CYS A 127 1.03 5.33 5.89
CA CYS A 127 0.50 5.43 7.25
C CYS A 127 0.57 6.87 7.77
N HIS A 128 -0.11 7.15 8.88
CA HIS A 128 -0.09 8.47 9.51
C HIS A 128 1.28 8.81 10.12
N ASP A 129 2.03 7.79 10.49
CA ASP A 129 3.27 7.84 11.28
C ASP A 129 4.46 8.44 10.52
N TYR A 130 5.43 8.93 11.28
CA TYR A 130 6.77 9.14 10.78
C TYR A 130 7.54 7.82 10.80
N TYR A 131 8.35 7.60 9.77
CA TYR A 131 9.18 6.40 9.70
C TYR A 131 10.29 6.43 10.75
N SER A 132 10.44 5.31 11.47
CA SER A 132 11.56 5.09 12.38
C SER A 132 11.78 3.59 12.60
N GLU A 133 12.99 3.12 12.27
CA GLU A 133 13.40 1.72 12.50
C GLU A 133 13.35 1.28 13.97
N SER A 134 13.41 2.23 14.91
CA SER A 134 13.57 1.95 16.35
C SER A 134 12.39 2.38 17.22
N PHE A 135 11.31 2.89 16.62
CA PHE A 135 10.18 3.44 17.39
C PHE A 135 9.27 2.35 17.96
N TYR A 136 9.04 1.27 17.21
CA TYR A 136 8.15 0.19 17.63
C TYR A 136 8.89 -0.77 18.55
N THR A 137 8.74 -0.55 19.85
CA THR A 137 9.18 -1.49 20.90
C THR A 137 8.00 -2.28 21.45
N ASP A 138 8.22 -3.55 21.78
CA ASP A 138 7.19 -4.44 22.33
C ASP A 138 6.47 -3.84 23.56
N GLY A 139 5.15 -4.01 23.62
CA GLY A 139 4.32 -3.71 24.80
C GLY A 139 3.63 -2.34 24.82
N VAL A 140 3.72 -1.55 23.75
CA VAL A 140 2.99 -0.27 23.64
C VAL A 140 1.61 -0.49 23.00
N THR A 141 0.56 0.11 23.57
CA THR A 141 -0.81 0.05 23.02
C THR A 141 -1.05 1.23 22.08
N ASP A 142 -1.44 0.96 20.83
CA ASP A 142 -1.71 1.95 19.77
C ASP A 142 -0.58 3.02 19.64
N PRO A 143 0.68 2.61 19.42
CA PRO A 143 1.78 3.55 19.27
C PRO A 143 1.59 4.40 18.00
N ILE A 144 1.79 5.72 18.14
CA ILE A 144 1.81 6.66 17.02
C ILE A 144 3.13 7.44 17.04
N ASN A 145 3.93 7.29 15.99
CA ASN A 145 5.16 8.05 15.83
C ASN A 145 4.88 9.45 15.30
N THR A 146 4.67 10.38 16.24
CA THR A 146 4.49 11.81 15.96
C THR A 146 5.81 12.60 15.91
N CYS A 147 6.95 11.96 16.26
CA CYS A 147 8.26 12.61 16.25
C CYS A 147 8.68 12.89 14.80
N LYS A 148 8.88 14.18 14.46
CA LYS A 148 9.23 14.59 13.10
C LYS A 148 10.52 13.90 12.61
N GLY A 149 10.35 12.85 11.82
CA GLY A 149 11.39 12.24 11.00
C GLY A 149 11.53 12.94 9.64
N THR A 150 12.56 12.57 8.89
CA THR A 150 12.72 13.02 7.49
C THR A 150 11.79 12.30 6.53
N ASN A 151 11.35 11.08 6.86
CA ASN A 151 10.49 10.23 6.03
C ASN A 151 9.18 9.86 6.75
N ARG A 152 8.13 9.61 5.97
CA ARG A 152 6.84 9.04 6.43
C ARG A 152 6.82 7.56 6.07
N SER A 153 6.07 6.79 6.85
CA SER A 153 5.86 5.36 6.60
C SER A 153 4.78 5.11 5.57
#